data_AF-A0A956V6M3-F1
#
_entry.id   AF-A0A956V6M3-F1
#
_cell.length_a   1.000
_cell.length_b   1.000
_cell.length_c   1.000
_cell.angle_alpha   90.00
_cell.angle_beta   90.00
_cell.angle_gamma   90.00
#
_symmetry.space_group_name_H-M   'P 1'
#
loop_
_entity.id
_entity.type
_entity.pdbx_description
1 polymer ?
#
loop_
_entity_poly.entity_id
_entity_poly.type
_entity_poly.pdbx_seq_one_letter_code
_entity_poly.pdbx_strand_id
1 'polypeptide(L)'
;MLNFPLSPKRKLYFTPEFVKAYKQFEPANVLEIDIATALPSLQMFDEVKQRSYSRAQLLIKCAGQPLGIKEVRLPLSAAVLAELIWEQFEGQIQTALQKLGQGPINELTSEGLSIAAEPMEKNSPFISVVLATRNKNEAIEPCLHSLLAQSYRRFEIIVVDNAPSSPVLYEFIQKNYGHEKRIRYIREDRPGLAVAHNRGLLEAKGEFIAITDDDVEVDERWLCKIRDAFALSDKVACVTGLILPLELETPAQAWLEQYGGFNRGFDKKLYDLHENHPGDPLFPFTAGRFGSGANMSFRKEVLLELGGFDPSLGAGSPGVGGDDLASFFEVVSAGHTLVYEPAAIIYHQHRRDYEALRKQVYNYGIGLTAYLTKTILDKPSRALFLARQFFRGLYHMFGASSPKNQNKKANYPLELARLEFRGMFLGPLAYWRGRKRAKKPTSLDLPESSSKTVVKDFS
;
A
#
# COMPACT_ATOMS: atom_id res chain seq x y z
N MET A 1 -30.54 -3.55 18.58
CA MET A 1 -29.53 -3.94 19.60
C MET A 1 -28.76 -5.12 19.05
N LEU A 2 -27.56 -4.91 18.50
CA LEU A 2 -26.72 -5.99 17.99
C LEU A 2 -26.00 -6.67 19.17
N ASN A 3 -26.40 -7.89 19.51
CA ASN A 3 -25.76 -8.74 20.50
C ASN A 3 -24.53 -9.41 19.88
N PHE A 4 -23.34 -9.00 20.33
CA PHE A 4 -22.11 -9.73 20.02
C PHE A 4 -22.02 -10.97 20.92
N PRO A 5 -21.71 -12.17 20.40
CA PRO A 5 -21.33 -13.30 21.23
C PRO A 5 -19.92 -13.04 21.78
N LEU A 6 -19.86 -12.31 22.89
CA LEU A 6 -18.61 -12.04 23.60
C LEU A 6 -18.18 -13.32 24.32
N SER A 7 -17.15 -13.97 23.80
CA SER A 7 -16.46 -15.07 24.49
C SER A 7 -16.07 -14.66 25.93
N PRO A 8 -16.40 -15.47 26.95
CA PRO A 8 -16.27 -15.10 28.36
C PRO A 8 -14.83 -14.85 28.85
N LYS A 9 -13.80 -15.15 28.03
CA LYS A 9 -12.39 -14.87 28.36
C LYS A 9 -11.90 -13.44 28.01
N ARG A 10 -12.77 -12.53 27.54
CA ARG A 10 -12.36 -11.25 26.91
C ARG A 10 -12.96 -9.98 27.56
N LYS A 11 -12.99 -9.87 28.89
CA LYS A 11 -13.41 -8.63 29.60
C LYS A 11 -12.32 -7.57 29.80
N LEU A 12 -11.09 -7.77 29.30
CA LEU A 12 -9.92 -6.98 29.72
C LEU A 12 -9.59 -5.71 28.88
N TYR A 13 -10.30 -5.40 27.80
CA TYR A 13 -9.81 -4.44 26.80
C TYR A 13 -10.76 -3.28 26.45
N PHE A 14 -11.95 -3.25 27.04
CA PHE A 14 -12.98 -2.28 26.68
C PHE A 14 -13.06 -1.16 27.71
N THR A 15 -12.24 -0.12 27.58
CA THR A 15 -12.44 1.09 28.39
C THR A 15 -13.81 1.71 28.03
N PRO A 16 -14.46 2.46 28.94
CA PRO A 16 -15.70 3.15 28.63
C PRO A 16 -15.61 4.03 27.37
N GLU A 17 -14.46 4.67 27.16
CA GLU A 17 -14.17 5.52 25.99
C GLU A 17 -14.10 4.70 24.70
N PHE A 18 -13.49 3.51 24.74
CA PHE A 18 -13.47 2.59 23.60
C PHE A 18 -14.89 2.16 23.24
N VAL A 19 -15.70 1.74 24.22
CA VAL A 19 -17.08 1.29 23.98
C VAL A 19 -17.92 2.43 23.42
N LYS A 20 -17.74 3.65 23.93
CA LYS A 20 -18.40 4.84 23.43
C LYS A 20 -18.01 5.13 21.98
N ALA A 21 -16.71 5.16 21.67
CA ALA A 21 -16.21 5.40 20.32
C ALA A 21 -16.71 4.35 19.33
N TYR A 22 -16.74 3.08 19.73
CA TYR A 22 -17.24 1.98 18.91
C TYR A 22 -18.74 2.10 18.63
N LYS A 23 -19.55 2.45 19.64
CA LYS A 23 -21.01 2.60 19.50
C LYS A 23 -21.43 3.85 18.73
N GLN A 24 -20.63 4.90 18.77
CA GLN A 24 -20.90 6.19 18.12
C GLN A 24 -20.22 6.31 16.75
N PHE A 25 -19.62 5.24 16.23
CA PHE A 25 -18.92 5.29 14.96
C PHE A 25 -19.91 5.46 13.80
N GLU A 26 -19.69 6.50 13.01
CA GLU A 26 -20.44 6.76 11.79
C GLU A 26 -19.62 6.32 10.57
N PRO A 27 -20.09 5.33 9.80
CA PRO A 27 -19.49 4.96 8.52
C PRO A 27 -19.36 6.16 7.58
N ALA A 28 -18.26 6.23 6.84
CA ALA A 28 -18.10 7.18 5.75
C ALA A 28 -18.16 6.46 4.41
N ASN A 29 -18.90 7.05 3.46
CA ASN A 29 -18.74 6.67 2.07
C ASN A 29 -17.39 7.18 1.56
N VAL A 30 -16.53 6.30 1.07
CA VAL A 30 -15.26 6.70 0.44
C VAL A 30 -15.53 6.88 -1.05
N LEU A 31 -15.27 8.09 -1.56
CA LEU A 31 -15.57 8.49 -2.94
C LEU A 31 -14.41 9.30 -3.52
N GLU A 32 -14.36 9.35 -4.85
CA GLU A 32 -13.43 10.18 -5.60
C GLU A 32 -14.18 11.28 -6.34
N ILE A 33 -13.59 12.48 -6.36
CA ILE A 33 -14.10 13.62 -7.14
C ILE A 33 -12.93 14.17 -7.94
N ASP A 34 -12.97 13.99 -9.25
CA ASP A 34 -12.02 14.65 -10.15
C ASP A 34 -12.64 15.93 -10.72
N ILE A 35 -12.10 17.08 -10.31
CA ILE A 35 -12.59 18.39 -10.73
C ILE A 35 -12.29 18.70 -12.21
N ALA A 36 -11.53 17.84 -12.90
CA ALA A 36 -11.36 17.95 -14.36
C ALA A 36 -12.67 17.76 -15.12
N THR A 37 -13.67 17.14 -14.50
CA THR A 37 -15.01 16.88 -15.07
C THR A 37 -16.11 17.46 -14.20
N ALA A 38 -17.35 17.46 -14.69
CA ALA A 38 -18.50 17.95 -13.94
C ALA A 38 -18.68 17.25 -12.59
N LEU A 39 -18.97 18.03 -11.55
CA LEU A 39 -19.09 17.53 -10.18
C LEU A 39 -20.45 16.84 -9.96
N PRO A 40 -20.49 15.69 -9.28
CA PRO A 40 -21.73 15.00 -8.99
C PRO A 40 -22.47 15.65 -7.80
N SER A 41 -23.78 15.41 -7.72
CA SER A 41 -24.52 15.59 -6.47
C SER A 41 -24.40 14.32 -5.63
N LEU A 42 -24.08 14.47 -4.34
CA LEU A 42 -23.82 13.35 -3.45
C LEU A 42 -25.06 13.03 -2.62
N GLN A 43 -25.59 11.82 -2.80
CA GLN A 43 -26.76 11.33 -2.08
C GLN A 43 -26.37 10.57 -0.83
N MET A 44 -27.33 10.43 0.11
CA MET A 44 -27.10 9.61 1.30
C MET A 44 -27.04 8.12 0.96
N PHE A 45 -27.86 7.64 0.02
CA PHE A 45 -27.90 6.23 -0.37
C PHE A 45 -26.90 5.94 -1.49
N ASP A 46 -26.04 4.95 -1.26
CA ASP A 46 -25.13 4.40 -2.25
C ASP A 46 -25.74 3.14 -2.87
N GLU A 47 -26.01 3.18 -4.17
CA GLU A 47 -26.65 2.09 -4.90
C GLU A 47 -25.73 0.87 -5.08
N VAL A 48 -24.42 1.08 -5.19
CA VAL A 48 -23.46 -0.01 -5.37
C VAL A 48 -23.30 -0.78 -4.06
N LYS A 49 -23.17 -0.05 -2.95
CA LYS A 49 -23.00 -0.61 -1.60
C LYS A 49 -24.33 -0.98 -0.93
N GLN A 50 -25.47 -0.59 -1.54
CA GLN A 50 -26.83 -0.79 -1.02
C GLN A 50 -26.97 -0.29 0.43
N ARG A 51 -26.45 0.92 0.70
CA ARG A 51 -26.32 1.45 2.06
C ARG A 51 -26.45 2.97 2.12
N SER A 52 -27.04 3.47 3.20
CA SER A 52 -27.07 4.91 3.50
C SER A 52 -25.90 5.39 4.36
N TYR A 53 -25.35 6.54 4.02
CA TYR A 53 -24.29 7.25 4.72
C TYR A 53 -24.73 8.68 5.06
N SER A 54 -24.36 9.16 6.25
CA SER A 54 -24.57 10.56 6.68
C SER A 54 -23.35 11.44 6.42
N ARG A 55 -22.22 10.83 6.02
CA ARG A 55 -20.96 11.51 5.71
C ARG A 55 -20.19 10.77 4.62
N ALA A 56 -19.35 11.50 3.90
CA ALA A 56 -18.40 10.94 2.95
C ALA A 56 -16.98 11.45 3.22
N GLN A 57 -15.99 10.64 2.85
CA GLN A 57 -14.59 11.01 2.71
C GLN A 57 -14.28 11.06 1.21
N LEU A 58 -13.96 12.25 0.71
CA LEU A 58 -13.73 12.51 -0.70
C LEU A 58 -12.24 12.64 -0.95
N LEU A 59 -11.68 11.81 -1.83
CA LEU A 59 -10.41 12.12 -2.48
C LEU A 59 -10.69 13.14 -3.59
N ILE A 60 -10.13 14.34 -3.46
CA ILE A 60 -10.22 15.37 -4.49
C ILE A 60 -9.01 15.21 -5.42
N LYS A 61 -9.28 15.07 -6.71
CA LYS A 61 -8.29 15.00 -7.79
C LYS A 61 -8.48 16.15 -8.76
N CYS A 62 -7.43 16.52 -9.48
CA CYS A 62 -7.48 17.37 -10.66
C CYS A 62 -6.73 16.66 -11.79
N ALA A 63 -7.47 16.19 -12.80
CA ALA A 63 -6.95 15.41 -13.91
C ALA A 63 -6.11 14.21 -13.44
N GLY A 64 -6.64 13.46 -12.47
CA GLY A 64 -6.00 12.29 -11.85
C GLY A 64 -4.92 12.62 -10.82
N GLN A 65 -4.46 13.88 -10.71
CA GLN A 65 -3.53 14.28 -9.65
C GLN A 65 -4.28 14.49 -8.34
N PRO A 66 -3.98 13.75 -7.25
CA PRO A 66 -4.68 13.96 -5.99
C PRO A 66 -4.23 15.27 -5.34
N LEU A 67 -5.22 16.06 -4.89
CA LEU A 67 -5.03 17.34 -4.21
C LEU A 67 -5.16 17.21 -2.69
N GLY A 68 -6.01 16.30 -2.24
CA GLY A 68 -6.20 16.01 -0.82
C GLY A 68 -7.51 15.31 -0.49
N ILE A 69 -7.77 15.17 0.81
CA ILE A 69 -9.00 14.57 1.33
C ILE A 69 -9.90 15.63 1.97
N LYS A 70 -11.20 15.54 1.69
CA LYS A 70 -12.26 16.34 2.33
C LYS A 70 -13.31 15.44 2.95
N GLU A 71 -13.59 15.62 4.24
CA GLU A 71 -14.76 15.01 4.87
C GLU A 71 -15.96 15.94 4.72
N VAL A 72 -17.11 15.38 4.32
CA VAL A 72 -18.36 16.13 4.12
C VAL A 72 -19.56 15.44 4.75
N ARG A 73 -20.63 16.19 5.03
CA ARG A 73 -21.95 15.67 5.41
C ARG A 73 -22.81 15.48 4.17
N LEU A 74 -23.69 14.48 4.19
CA LEU A 74 -24.59 14.16 3.08
C LEU A 74 -26.05 14.44 3.45
N PRO A 75 -26.90 14.82 2.46
CA PRO A 75 -26.61 14.98 1.03
C PRO A 75 -25.96 16.34 0.70
N LEU A 76 -25.36 16.43 -0.50
CA LEU A 76 -24.76 17.65 -1.04
C LEU A 76 -25.12 17.85 -2.51
N SER A 77 -25.47 19.08 -2.90
CA SER A 77 -25.59 19.44 -4.32
C SER A 77 -24.21 19.66 -4.93
N ALA A 78 -24.11 19.52 -6.25
CA ALA A 78 -22.86 19.75 -6.99
C ALA A 78 -22.30 21.17 -6.79
N ALA A 79 -23.16 22.19 -6.70
CA ALA A 79 -22.75 23.58 -6.47
C ALA A 79 -22.10 23.77 -5.09
N VAL A 80 -22.74 23.27 -4.02
CA VAL A 80 -22.18 23.36 -2.66
C VAL A 80 -20.89 22.53 -2.55
N LEU A 81 -20.82 21.38 -3.24
CA LEU A 81 -19.59 20.60 -3.31
C LEU A 81 -18.45 21.40 -3.96
N ALA A 82 -18.72 22.11 -5.05
CA ALA A 82 -17.73 22.95 -5.73
C ALA A 82 -17.18 24.05 -4.79
N GLU A 83 -18.06 24.74 -4.07
CA GLU A 83 -17.67 25.76 -3.07
C GLU A 83 -16.79 25.17 -1.97
N LEU A 84 -17.18 24.03 -1.39
CA LEU A 84 -16.42 23.36 -0.32
C LEU A 84 -15.05 22.86 -0.79
N ILE A 85 -14.92 22.47 -2.06
CA ILE A 85 -13.65 22.07 -2.65
C ILE A 85 -12.79 23.32 -2.88
N TRP A 86 -13.35 24.38 -3.46
CA TRP A 86 -12.64 25.63 -3.72
C TRP A 86 -12.07 26.24 -2.44
N GLU A 87 -12.90 26.36 -1.40
CA GLU A 87 -12.53 26.94 -0.10
C GLU A 87 -11.28 26.26 0.51
N GLN A 88 -11.15 24.94 0.35
CA GLN A 88 -10.05 24.18 0.94
C GLN A 88 -8.85 24.00 0.01
N PHE A 89 -9.07 23.91 -1.31
CA PHE A 89 -8.05 23.45 -2.26
C PHE A 89 -7.68 24.48 -3.32
N GLU A 90 -8.13 25.73 -3.26
CA GLU A 90 -7.79 26.79 -4.21
C GLU A 90 -6.30 26.77 -4.60
N GLY A 91 -5.39 26.85 -3.63
CA GLY A 91 -3.95 26.89 -3.91
C GLY A 91 -3.42 25.63 -4.64
N GLN A 92 -3.92 24.46 -4.27
CA GLN A 92 -3.58 23.18 -4.91
C GLN A 92 -4.15 23.10 -6.33
N ILE A 93 -5.38 23.61 -6.54
CA ILE A 93 -6.02 23.69 -7.86
C ILE A 93 -5.22 24.61 -8.78
N GLN A 94 -4.86 25.81 -8.32
CA GLN A 94 -4.05 26.76 -9.09
C GLN A 94 -2.69 26.15 -9.46
N THR A 95 -2.04 25.46 -8.51
CA THR A 95 -0.77 24.76 -8.75
C THR A 95 -0.92 23.63 -9.77
N ALA A 96 -2.00 22.85 -9.70
CA ALA A 96 -2.28 21.77 -10.64
C ALA A 96 -2.55 22.32 -12.05
N LEU A 97 -3.35 23.37 -12.18
CA LEU A 97 -3.62 24.05 -13.45
C LEU A 97 -2.33 24.59 -14.08
N GLN A 98 -1.47 25.24 -13.28
CA GLN A 98 -0.18 25.72 -13.75
C GLN A 98 0.70 24.60 -14.31
N LYS A 99 0.75 23.44 -13.63
CA LYS A 99 1.50 22.26 -14.10
C LYS A 99 0.93 21.69 -15.40
N LEU A 100 -0.38 21.80 -15.60
CA LEU A 100 -1.08 21.38 -16.81
C LEU A 100 -1.02 22.43 -17.93
N GLY A 101 -0.33 23.56 -17.72
CA GLY A 101 -0.25 24.67 -18.68
C GLY A 101 -1.58 25.41 -18.88
N GLN A 102 -2.52 25.27 -17.94
CA GLN A 102 -3.79 25.97 -17.94
C GLN A 102 -3.68 27.32 -17.24
N GLY A 103 -4.52 28.28 -17.64
CA GLY A 103 -4.62 29.58 -16.96
C GLY A 103 -5.25 29.46 -15.57
N PRO A 104 -5.02 30.44 -14.68
CA PRO A 104 -5.69 30.49 -13.39
C PRO A 104 -7.19 30.69 -13.56
N ILE A 105 -7.97 30.16 -12.62
CA ILE A 105 -9.42 30.36 -12.52
C ILE A 105 -9.75 31.17 -11.25
N ASN A 106 -10.90 31.82 -11.21
CA ASN A 106 -11.34 32.60 -10.04
C ASN A 106 -12.25 31.82 -9.10
N GLU A 107 -12.91 30.77 -9.61
CA GLU A 107 -13.82 29.91 -8.87
C GLU A 107 -13.90 28.53 -9.53
N LEU A 108 -14.23 27.51 -8.74
CA LEU A 108 -14.65 26.20 -9.23
C LEU A 108 -16.18 26.13 -9.23
N THR A 109 -16.77 25.81 -10.38
CA THR A 109 -18.22 25.62 -10.52
C THR A 109 -18.58 24.13 -10.57
N SER A 110 -19.88 23.80 -10.55
CA SER A 110 -20.35 22.42 -10.72
C SER A 110 -20.02 21.81 -12.08
N GLU A 111 -19.64 22.61 -13.08
CA GLU A 111 -19.26 22.12 -14.41
C GLU A 111 -17.84 21.52 -14.43
N GLY A 112 -17.04 21.76 -13.38
CA GLY A 112 -15.63 21.35 -13.32
C GLY A 112 -14.75 22.18 -14.26
N LEU A 113 -13.61 21.62 -14.65
CA LEU A 113 -12.58 22.34 -15.41
C LEU A 113 -12.49 21.92 -16.90
N SER A 114 -13.23 20.89 -17.31
CA SER A 114 -13.22 20.34 -18.68
C SER A 114 -11.80 20.06 -19.22
N ILE A 115 -10.95 19.46 -18.39
CA ILE A 115 -9.56 19.14 -18.76
C ILE A 115 -9.52 17.76 -19.42
N ALA A 116 -8.98 17.70 -20.64
CA ALA A 116 -8.80 16.45 -21.36
C ALA A 116 -7.75 15.55 -20.68
N ALA A 117 -7.97 14.24 -20.72
CA ALA A 117 -6.98 13.27 -20.26
C ALA A 117 -5.72 13.31 -21.14
N GLU A 118 -4.55 13.09 -20.53
CA GLU A 118 -3.29 13.04 -21.26
C GLU A 118 -3.27 11.85 -22.24
N PRO A 119 -2.88 12.07 -23.51
CA PRO A 119 -2.76 10.99 -24.48
C PRO A 119 -1.58 10.05 -24.15
N MET A 120 -1.71 8.79 -24.55
CA MET A 120 -0.67 7.76 -24.34
C MET A 120 0.52 7.94 -25.30
N GLU A 121 1.75 7.89 -24.77
CA GLU A 121 2.97 7.90 -25.60
C GLU A 121 3.31 6.52 -26.19
N LYS A 122 3.73 6.53 -27.47
CA LYS A 122 3.99 5.33 -28.29
C LYS A 122 5.23 4.52 -27.84
N ASN A 123 6.15 5.08 -27.06
CA ASN A 123 7.41 4.44 -26.64
C ASN A 123 7.48 4.17 -25.13
N SER A 124 6.41 3.61 -24.54
CA SER A 124 6.38 3.35 -23.10
C SER A 124 7.03 1.99 -22.70
N PRO A 125 7.74 1.90 -21.56
CA PRO A 125 8.45 0.71 -21.09
C PRO A 125 7.52 -0.44 -20.69
N PHE A 126 7.91 -1.71 -20.87
CA PHE A 126 7.03 -2.81 -20.46
C PHE A 126 7.02 -2.96 -18.92
N ILE A 127 5.84 -3.04 -18.30
CA ILE A 127 5.69 -3.20 -16.84
C ILE A 127 5.11 -4.58 -16.52
N SER A 128 5.71 -5.32 -15.60
CA SER A 128 5.11 -6.54 -15.04
C SER A 128 4.49 -6.23 -13.70
N VAL A 129 3.18 -6.42 -13.57
CA VAL A 129 2.48 -6.39 -12.30
C VAL A 129 2.64 -7.76 -11.63
N VAL A 130 3.12 -7.81 -10.38
CA VAL A 130 3.21 -9.02 -9.58
C VAL A 130 2.17 -8.94 -8.47
N LEU A 131 1.22 -9.87 -8.49
CA LEU A 131 0.14 -10.00 -7.54
C LEU A 131 0.33 -11.30 -6.75
N ALA A 132 0.81 -11.19 -5.52
CA ALA A 132 0.97 -12.36 -4.65
C ALA A 132 -0.32 -12.62 -3.87
N THR A 133 -0.78 -13.87 -3.85
CA THR A 133 -2.00 -14.26 -3.14
C THR A 133 -1.82 -15.61 -2.45
N ARG A 134 -2.59 -15.83 -1.39
CA ARG A 134 -2.59 -17.10 -0.67
C ARG A 134 -3.94 -17.36 -0.02
N ASN A 135 -4.67 -18.32 -0.57
CA ASN A 135 -5.96 -18.80 -0.05
C ASN A 135 -7.00 -17.68 0.19
N LYS A 136 -6.98 -16.61 -0.61
CA LYS A 136 -7.91 -15.46 -0.54
C LYS A 136 -8.65 -15.27 -1.87
N ASN A 137 -9.47 -16.23 -2.23
CA ASN A 137 -10.08 -16.29 -3.57
C ASN A 137 -11.10 -15.17 -3.83
N GLU A 138 -11.74 -14.62 -2.79
CA GLU A 138 -12.80 -13.61 -2.96
C GLU A 138 -12.25 -12.18 -3.16
N ALA A 139 -11.06 -11.89 -2.63
CA ALA A 139 -10.48 -10.54 -2.70
C ALA A 139 -9.82 -10.24 -4.05
N ILE A 140 -9.35 -11.27 -4.74
CA ILE A 140 -8.52 -11.12 -5.94
C ILE A 140 -9.29 -10.61 -7.17
N GLU A 141 -10.61 -10.86 -7.25
CA GLU A 141 -11.40 -10.52 -8.43
C GLU A 141 -11.55 -9.00 -8.64
N PRO A 142 -11.97 -8.19 -7.64
CA PRO A 142 -11.93 -6.73 -7.76
C PRO A 142 -10.55 -6.19 -8.12
N CYS A 143 -9.49 -6.76 -7.52
CA CYS A 143 -8.11 -6.38 -7.82
C CYS A 143 -7.78 -6.60 -9.30
N LEU A 144 -8.03 -7.80 -9.84
CA LEU A 144 -7.80 -8.13 -11.25
C LEU A 144 -8.62 -7.25 -12.20
N HIS A 145 -9.88 -6.97 -11.88
CA HIS A 145 -10.70 -6.06 -12.67
C HIS A 145 -10.09 -4.65 -12.74
N SER A 146 -9.65 -4.09 -11.60
CA SER A 146 -9.00 -2.77 -11.57
C SER A 146 -7.65 -2.74 -12.32
N LEU A 147 -6.89 -3.83 -12.26
CA LEU A 147 -5.64 -3.99 -13.02
C LEU A 147 -5.86 -4.11 -14.53
N LEU A 148 -6.95 -4.73 -14.97
CA LEU A 148 -7.27 -4.84 -16.40
C LEU A 148 -7.82 -3.53 -16.98
N ALA A 149 -8.39 -2.68 -16.12
CA ALA A 149 -8.93 -1.37 -16.45
C ALA A 149 -7.87 -0.26 -16.61
N GLN A 150 -6.57 -0.60 -16.48
CA GLN A 150 -5.49 0.36 -16.64
C GLN A 150 -5.52 1.05 -18.02
N SER A 151 -5.39 2.38 -18.00
CA SER A 151 -5.18 3.21 -19.19
C SER A 151 -3.86 2.86 -19.89
N TYR A 152 -2.85 2.46 -19.12
CA TYR A 152 -1.58 1.95 -19.60
C TYR A 152 -1.72 0.59 -20.28
N ARG A 153 -1.20 0.41 -21.49
CA ARG A 153 -1.43 -0.82 -22.29
C ARG A 153 -0.26 -1.81 -22.38
N ARG A 154 0.96 -1.39 -22.04
CA ARG A 154 2.19 -2.21 -22.20
C ARG A 154 2.55 -2.94 -20.91
N PHE A 155 1.69 -3.84 -20.46
CA PHE A 155 1.91 -4.58 -19.22
C PHE A 155 1.43 -6.03 -19.27
N GLU A 156 1.92 -6.83 -18.32
CA GLU A 156 1.38 -8.15 -17.95
C GLU A 156 1.04 -8.16 -16.45
N ILE A 157 0.20 -9.11 -16.04
CA ILE A 157 -0.16 -9.40 -14.66
C ILE A 157 0.29 -10.83 -14.35
N ILE A 158 1.14 -10.98 -13.33
CA ILE A 158 1.65 -12.25 -12.84
C ILE A 158 0.99 -12.52 -11.49
N VAL A 159 0.01 -13.42 -11.50
CA VAL A 159 -0.66 -13.90 -10.30
C VAL A 159 0.18 -15.02 -9.70
N VAL A 160 0.81 -14.77 -8.57
CA VAL A 160 1.62 -15.76 -7.84
C VAL A 160 0.79 -16.37 -6.71
N ASP A 161 0.32 -17.59 -6.92
CA ASP A 161 -0.40 -18.38 -5.92
C ASP A 161 0.58 -19.07 -4.97
N ASN A 162 0.67 -18.55 -3.75
CA ASN A 162 1.70 -18.92 -2.78
C ASN A 162 1.24 -19.99 -1.79
N ALA A 163 1.84 -21.17 -1.88
CA ALA A 163 1.55 -22.36 -1.09
C ALA A 163 0.03 -22.63 -0.99
N PRO A 164 -0.67 -22.78 -2.13
CA PRO A 164 -2.11 -23.01 -2.16
C PRO A 164 -2.47 -24.30 -1.41
N SER A 165 -3.55 -24.26 -0.63
CA SER A 165 -4.11 -25.47 -0.02
C SER A 165 -5.12 -26.20 -0.91
N SER A 166 -5.50 -25.63 -2.05
CA SER A 166 -6.51 -26.17 -2.98
C SER A 166 -6.33 -25.60 -4.39
N PRO A 167 -6.84 -26.26 -5.45
CA PRO A 167 -6.75 -25.75 -6.83
C PRO A 167 -7.75 -24.63 -7.16
N VAL A 168 -8.57 -24.19 -6.20
CA VAL A 168 -9.71 -23.28 -6.44
C VAL A 168 -9.30 -21.98 -7.13
N LEU A 169 -8.19 -21.36 -6.75
CA LEU A 169 -7.72 -20.14 -7.40
C LEU A 169 -7.28 -20.39 -8.84
N TYR A 170 -6.55 -21.47 -9.09
CA TYR A 170 -6.16 -21.86 -10.45
C TYR A 170 -7.39 -22.06 -11.34
N GLU A 171 -8.39 -22.82 -10.86
CA GLU A 171 -9.63 -23.06 -11.59
C GLU A 171 -10.41 -21.76 -11.84
N PHE A 172 -10.47 -20.87 -10.85
CA PHE A 172 -11.07 -19.55 -10.98
C PHE A 172 -10.38 -18.70 -12.07
N ILE A 173 -9.05 -18.61 -12.05
CA ILE A 173 -8.28 -17.86 -13.05
C ILE A 173 -8.47 -18.46 -14.45
N GLN A 174 -8.39 -19.79 -14.58
CA GLN A 174 -8.60 -20.45 -15.88
C GLN A 174 -10.00 -20.19 -16.44
N LYS A 175 -11.04 -20.33 -15.60
CA LYS A 175 -12.43 -20.17 -16.02
C LYS A 175 -12.75 -18.73 -16.45
N ASN A 176 -12.34 -17.74 -15.65
CA ASN A 176 -12.76 -16.36 -15.84
C ASN A 176 -11.78 -15.53 -16.69
N TYR A 177 -10.49 -15.89 -16.68
CA TYR A 177 -9.41 -15.10 -17.29
C TYR A 177 -8.51 -15.90 -18.24
N GLY A 178 -8.81 -17.17 -18.55
CA GLY A 178 -7.99 -18.00 -19.46
C GLY A 178 -7.88 -17.46 -20.89
N HIS A 179 -8.75 -16.51 -21.28
CA HIS A 179 -8.70 -15.82 -22.57
C HIS A 179 -7.89 -14.51 -22.54
N GLU A 180 -7.58 -13.99 -21.35
CA GLU A 180 -6.89 -12.71 -21.17
C GLU A 180 -5.37 -12.92 -21.23
N LYS A 181 -4.77 -12.54 -22.35
CA LYS A 181 -3.34 -12.76 -22.65
C LYS A 181 -2.40 -11.99 -21.73
N ARG A 182 -2.89 -10.96 -21.04
CA ARG A 182 -2.10 -10.20 -20.06
C ARG A 182 -1.95 -10.93 -18.73
N ILE A 183 -2.81 -11.90 -18.38
CA ILE A 183 -2.76 -12.59 -17.09
C ILE A 183 -1.98 -13.91 -17.20
N ARG A 184 -1.00 -14.08 -16.31
CA ARG A 184 -0.22 -15.31 -16.14
C ARG A 184 -0.36 -15.81 -14.71
N TYR A 185 -0.81 -17.04 -14.55
CA TYR A 185 -0.84 -17.73 -13.27
C TYR A 185 0.48 -18.47 -13.03
N ILE A 186 1.08 -18.29 -11.86
CA ILE A 186 2.29 -18.97 -11.42
C ILE A 186 2.04 -19.55 -10.03
N ARG A 187 2.34 -20.84 -9.85
CA ARG A 187 2.29 -21.51 -8.54
C ARG A 187 3.66 -21.46 -7.88
N GLU A 188 3.71 -21.10 -6.61
CA GLU A 188 4.91 -21.14 -5.76
C GLU A 188 4.61 -21.96 -4.51
N ASP A 189 5.17 -23.16 -4.39
CA ASP A 189 4.86 -24.08 -3.28
C ASP A 189 5.50 -23.68 -1.95
N ARG A 190 6.58 -22.89 -1.97
CA ARG A 190 7.27 -22.45 -0.76
C ARG A 190 6.53 -21.25 -0.15
N PRO A 191 6.02 -21.36 1.09
CA PRO A 191 5.24 -20.29 1.71
C PRO A 191 6.11 -19.08 2.09
N GLY A 192 5.58 -17.88 1.81
CA GLY A 192 6.16 -16.60 2.19
C GLY A 192 5.89 -15.53 1.14
N LEU A 193 5.50 -14.32 1.57
CA LEU A 193 5.21 -13.20 0.68
C LEU A 193 6.45 -12.80 -0.13
N ALA A 194 7.59 -12.63 0.54
CA ALA A 194 8.87 -12.37 -0.13
C ALA A 194 9.27 -13.48 -1.13
N VAL A 195 8.92 -14.74 -0.85
CA VAL A 195 9.15 -15.86 -1.78
C VAL A 195 8.28 -15.70 -3.02
N ALA A 196 7.00 -15.37 -2.85
CA ALA A 196 6.07 -15.11 -3.94
C ALA A 196 6.49 -13.91 -4.80
N HIS A 197 6.90 -12.81 -4.16
CA HIS A 197 7.43 -11.63 -4.87
C HIS A 197 8.68 -11.97 -5.67
N ASN A 198 9.62 -12.73 -5.09
CA ASN A 198 10.81 -13.17 -5.82
C ASN A 198 10.46 -14.09 -6.99
N ARG A 199 9.48 -14.99 -6.83
CA ARG A 199 9.01 -15.83 -7.94
C ARG A 199 8.45 -14.95 -9.06
N GLY A 200 7.62 -13.97 -8.73
CA GLY A 200 7.09 -13.01 -9.70
C GLY A 200 8.17 -12.18 -10.38
N LEU A 201 9.16 -11.70 -9.62
CA LEU A 201 10.32 -10.95 -10.11
C LEU A 201 11.13 -11.74 -11.15
N LEU A 202 11.34 -13.04 -10.91
CA LEU A 202 12.07 -13.91 -11.85
C LEU A 202 11.26 -14.19 -13.12
N GLU A 203 9.93 -14.26 -13.03
CA GLU A 203 9.01 -14.52 -14.14
C GLU A 203 8.66 -13.29 -14.98
N ALA A 204 8.89 -12.11 -14.43
CA ALA A 204 8.56 -10.83 -15.05
C ALA A 204 9.35 -10.57 -16.34
N LYS A 205 8.68 -10.06 -17.36
CA LYS A 205 9.29 -9.64 -18.64
C LYS A 205 9.52 -8.13 -18.71
N GLY A 206 8.94 -7.36 -17.79
CA GLY A 206 9.02 -5.91 -17.73
C GLY A 206 10.36 -5.38 -17.26
N GLU A 207 10.67 -4.18 -17.72
CA GLU A 207 11.77 -3.37 -17.19
C GLU A 207 11.47 -2.92 -15.75
N PHE A 208 10.20 -2.61 -15.49
CA PHE A 208 9.70 -2.24 -14.18
C PHE A 208 8.77 -3.33 -13.64
N ILE A 209 8.89 -3.59 -12.34
CA ILE A 209 8.04 -4.51 -11.60
C ILE A 209 7.14 -3.68 -10.71
N ALA A 210 5.83 -3.74 -10.93
CA ALA A 210 4.85 -3.14 -10.03
C ALA A 210 4.29 -4.22 -9.12
N ILE A 211 4.28 -4.01 -7.81
CA ILE A 211 3.89 -5.00 -6.81
C ILE A 211 2.70 -4.44 -6.03
N THR A 212 1.68 -5.28 -5.89
CA THR A 212 0.45 -4.95 -5.17
C THR A 212 -0.13 -6.17 -4.49
N ASP A 213 -0.99 -5.94 -3.49
CA ASP A 213 -1.66 -7.00 -2.73
C ASP A 213 -2.99 -7.42 -3.37
N ASP A 214 -3.47 -8.62 -3.02
CA ASP A 214 -4.75 -9.17 -3.50
C ASP A 214 -6.00 -8.57 -2.88
N ASP A 215 -5.85 -7.72 -1.86
CA ASP A 215 -6.93 -7.02 -1.16
C ASP A 215 -6.90 -5.51 -1.45
N VAL A 216 -6.55 -5.13 -2.69
CA VAL A 216 -6.56 -3.73 -3.16
C VAL A 216 -7.26 -3.56 -4.51
N GLU A 217 -7.74 -2.34 -4.77
CA GLU A 217 -8.15 -1.86 -6.09
C GLU A 217 -7.24 -0.71 -6.53
N VAL A 218 -6.80 -0.68 -7.79
CA VAL A 218 -5.87 0.34 -8.30
C VAL A 218 -6.59 1.38 -9.15
N ASP A 219 -6.16 2.65 -9.10
CA ASP A 219 -6.67 3.71 -9.99
C ASP A 219 -6.28 3.41 -11.45
N GLU A 220 -7.14 3.75 -12.42
CA GLU A 220 -6.93 3.48 -13.86
C GLU A 220 -5.63 4.08 -14.44
N ARG A 221 -5.02 5.05 -13.75
CA ARG A 221 -3.76 5.71 -14.15
C ARG A 221 -2.55 5.22 -13.34
N TRP A 222 -2.73 4.26 -12.44
CA TRP A 222 -1.68 3.76 -11.54
C TRP A 222 -0.38 3.41 -12.28
N LEU A 223 -0.45 2.59 -13.33
CA LEU A 223 0.73 2.21 -14.12
C LEU A 223 1.32 3.37 -14.93
N CYS A 224 0.51 4.29 -15.44
CA CYS A 224 0.99 5.51 -16.11
C CYS A 224 1.81 6.36 -15.14
N LYS A 225 1.34 6.53 -13.91
CA LYS A 225 2.04 7.33 -12.89
C LYS A 225 3.29 6.66 -12.35
N ILE A 226 3.30 5.33 -12.26
CA ILE A 226 4.54 4.57 -12.00
C ILE A 226 5.58 4.83 -13.10
N ARG A 227 5.20 4.73 -14.38
CA ARG A 227 6.08 5.04 -15.52
C ARG A 227 6.63 6.47 -15.41
N ASP A 228 5.75 7.46 -15.20
CA ASP A 228 6.13 8.87 -15.12
C ASP A 228 7.16 9.13 -14.02
N ALA A 229 7.00 8.44 -12.88
CA ALA A 229 7.94 8.54 -11.75
C ALA A 229 9.32 7.94 -12.08
N PHE A 230 9.38 6.79 -12.77
CA PHE A 230 10.65 6.23 -13.24
C PHE A 230 11.33 7.09 -14.31
N ALA A 231 10.56 7.82 -15.11
CA ALA A 231 11.08 8.70 -16.15
C ALA A 231 11.74 9.98 -15.61
N LEU A 232 11.61 10.29 -14.30
CA LEU A 232 12.23 11.48 -13.69
C LEU A 232 13.75 11.44 -13.74
N SER A 233 14.36 10.27 -13.61
CA SER A 233 15.81 10.08 -13.65
C SER A 233 16.16 8.59 -13.70
N ASP A 234 17.25 8.25 -14.39
CA ASP A 234 17.81 6.89 -14.39
C ASP A 234 18.23 6.41 -12.98
N LYS A 235 18.42 7.33 -12.03
CA LYS A 235 18.71 7.01 -10.61
C LYS A 235 17.50 6.48 -9.85
N VAL A 236 16.28 6.67 -10.37
CA VAL A 236 15.06 6.18 -9.73
C VAL A 236 15.02 4.66 -9.86
N ALA A 237 15.10 3.98 -8.73
CA ALA A 237 15.08 2.52 -8.66
C ALA A 237 13.82 1.98 -7.97
N CYS A 238 13.11 2.81 -7.20
CA CYS A 238 11.88 2.43 -6.53
C CYS A 238 10.85 3.56 -6.61
N VAL A 239 9.60 3.20 -6.86
CA VAL A 239 8.45 4.09 -6.81
C VAL A 239 7.43 3.52 -5.83
N THR A 240 6.97 4.31 -4.89
CA THR A 240 5.82 4.00 -4.03
C THR A 240 4.68 4.97 -4.33
N GLY A 241 3.47 4.67 -3.90
CA GLY A 241 2.32 5.52 -4.20
C GLY A 241 1.34 5.72 -3.06
N LEU A 242 0.30 6.52 -3.31
CA LEU A 242 -0.76 6.79 -2.36
C LEU A 242 -1.60 5.54 -2.14
N ILE A 243 -1.89 5.26 -0.88
CA ILE A 243 -2.77 4.16 -0.46
C ILE A 243 -3.85 4.77 0.42
N LEU A 244 -5.10 4.52 0.04
CA LEU A 244 -6.30 4.98 0.73
C LEU A 244 -7.13 3.78 1.22
N PRO A 245 -8.01 3.97 2.22
CA PRO A 245 -8.96 2.93 2.57
C PRO A 245 -9.96 2.72 1.42
N LEU A 246 -10.18 1.47 1.02
CA LEU A 246 -11.28 1.14 0.10
C LEU A 246 -12.65 1.43 0.74
N GLU A 247 -12.74 1.24 2.06
CA GLU A 247 -13.95 1.52 2.83
C GLU A 247 -13.63 1.98 4.25
N LEU A 248 -14.55 2.76 4.83
CA LEU A 248 -14.49 3.25 6.21
C LEU A 248 -15.80 2.95 6.93
N GLU A 249 -16.10 1.65 7.05
CA GLU A 249 -17.37 1.18 7.62
C GLU A 249 -17.30 0.79 9.09
N THR A 250 -16.09 0.59 9.62
CA THR A 250 -15.88 0.12 10.98
C THR A 250 -14.85 0.99 11.73
N PRO A 251 -14.93 1.03 13.08
CA PRO A 251 -13.93 1.69 13.90
C PRO A 251 -12.50 1.18 13.66
N ALA A 252 -12.33 -0.12 13.41
CA ALA A 252 -11.02 -0.71 13.17
C ALA A 252 -10.33 -0.11 11.94
N GLN A 253 -11.08 0.11 10.86
CA GLN A 253 -10.55 0.72 9.63
C GLN A 253 -10.15 2.18 9.88
N ALA A 254 -11.00 2.95 10.57
CA ALA A 254 -10.68 4.33 10.93
C ALA A 254 -9.50 4.44 11.91
N TRP A 255 -9.31 3.47 12.82
CA TRP A 255 -8.17 3.44 13.72
C TRP A 255 -6.87 3.05 13.01
N LEU A 256 -6.92 2.23 11.95
CA LEU A 256 -5.73 1.97 11.12
C LEU A 256 -5.23 3.26 10.45
N GLU A 257 -6.15 4.07 9.91
CA GLU A 257 -5.81 5.38 9.34
C GLU A 257 -5.20 6.32 10.39
N GLN A 258 -5.73 6.32 11.62
CA GLN A 258 -5.16 7.11 12.72
C GLN A 258 -3.81 6.59 13.25
N TYR A 259 -3.55 5.28 13.19
CA TYR A 259 -2.28 4.69 13.62
C TYR A 259 -1.08 5.25 12.83
N GLY A 260 -1.36 5.76 11.63
CA GLY A 260 -0.39 6.30 10.69
C GLY A 260 -0.82 6.05 9.24
N GLY A 261 -1.83 5.20 9.04
CA GLY A 261 -2.35 4.80 7.73
C GLY A 261 -1.25 4.35 6.78
N PHE A 262 -1.62 4.29 5.50
CA PHE A 262 -0.66 4.12 4.43
C PHE A 262 -0.40 5.42 3.65
N ASN A 263 -1.23 6.44 3.87
CA ASN A 263 -1.09 7.76 3.26
C ASN A 263 0.22 8.46 3.70
N ARG A 264 0.97 9.03 2.74
CA ARG A 264 2.21 9.78 2.97
C ARG A 264 2.14 11.24 2.47
N GLY A 265 0.93 11.75 2.27
CA GLY A 265 0.63 13.09 1.78
C GLY A 265 0.25 13.09 0.30
N PHE A 266 -0.02 14.27 -0.24
CA PHE A 266 -0.45 14.45 -1.64
C PHE A 266 0.63 15.08 -2.53
N ASP A 267 1.80 15.34 -1.94
CA ASP A 267 2.97 15.87 -2.63
C ASP A 267 3.93 14.75 -3.01
N LYS A 268 4.48 14.86 -4.22
CA LYS A 268 5.57 14.00 -4.69
C LYS A 268 6.81 14.21 -3.82
N LYS A 269 7.47 13.12 -3.41
CA LYS A 269 8.69 13.19 -2.58
C LYS A 269 9.75 12.29 -3.17
N LEU A 270 10.98 12.79 -3.19
CA LEU A 270 12.16 12.01 -3.53
C LEU A 270 12.90 11.68 -2.24
N TYR A 271 13.55 10.52 -2.20
CA TYR A 271 14.37 10.07 -1.08
C TYR A 271 15.66 9.45 -1.60
N ASP A 272 16.80 10.03 -1.22
CA ASP A 272 18.14 9.49 -1.45
C ASP A 272 19.08 9.96 -0.33
N LEU A 273 20.34 9.51 -0.35
CA LEU A 273 21.32 9.84 0.69
C LEU A 273 21.96 11.23 0.54
N HIS A 274 21.72 11.95 -0.55
CA HIS A 274 22.51 13.11 -0.95
C HIS A 274 21.69 14.40 -1.01
N GLU A 275 20.77 14.49 -1.96
CA GLU A 275 20.03 15.71 -2.28
C GLU A 275 18.67 15.71 -1.60
N ASN A 276 18.05 14.54 -1.47
CA ASN A 276 16.67 14.39 -1.03
C ASN A 276 16.56 13.64 0.32
N HIS A 277 17.55 13.79 1.20
CA HIS A 277 17.47 13.22 2.54
C HIS A 277 16.66 14.14 3.48
N PRO A 278 15.66 13.64 4.21
CA PRO A 278 14.99 14.44 5.23
C PRO A 278 15.99 14.74 6.36
N GLY A 279 15.85 15.89 7.02
CA GLY A 279 16.63 16.25 8.21
C GLY A 279 16.35 15.37 9.46
N ASP A 280 15.81 14.17 9.27
CA ASP A 280 15.50 13.23 10.35
C ASP A 280 16.75 12.42 10.74
N PRO A 281 17.18 12.45 12.01
CA PRO A 281 18.31 11.66 12.48
C PRO A 281 18.16 10.14 12.37
N LEU A 282 16.94 9.63 12.18
CA LEU A 282 16.69 8.20 11.98
C LEU A 282 16.75 7.78 10.50
N PHE A 283 16.91 8.70 9.56
CA PHE A 283 17.02 8.36 8.14
C PHE A 283 18.30 7.54 7.85
N PRO A 284 18.24 6.52 6.96
CA PRO A 284 17.08 6.00 6.23
C PRO A 284 16.34 4.84 6.95
N PHE A 285 16.58 4.62 8.24
CA PHE A 285 16.02 3.49 8.99
C PHE A 285 14.50 3.59 9.22
N THR A 286 13.92 4.79 9.14
CA THR A 286 12.48 5.06 9.20
C THR A 286 11.76 4.78 7.88
N ALA A 287 12.05 3.62 7.27
CA ALA A 287 11.66 3.27 5.90
C ALA A 287 10.13 3.26 5.65
N GLY A 288 9.32 3.10 6.69
CA GLY A 288 7.85 3.16 6.57
C GLY A 288 7.32 4.51 6.08
N ARG A 289 8.13 5.57 6.09
CA ARG A 289 7.78 6.87 5.49
C ARG A 289 7.80 6.88 3.98
N PHE A 290 8.55 5.96 3.37
CA PHE A 290 8.73 5.90 1.94
C PHE A 290 7.47 5.39 1.25
N GLY A 291 6.75 4.46 1.87
CA GLY A 291 5.52 3.89 1.37
C GLY A 291 5.19 2.59 2.09
N SER A 292 4.53 1.67 1.38
CA SER A 292 4.19 0.34 1.88
C SER A 292 4.20 -0.69 0.75
N GLY A 293 4.42 -1.95 1.09
CA GLY A 293 4.50 -3.06 0.13
C GLY A 293 3.27 -3.28 -0.76
N ALA A 294 2.09 -2.78 -0.36
CA ALA A 294 0.88 -2.86 -1.17
C ALA A 294 0.91 -1.93 -2.40
N ASN A 295 1.78 -0.91 -2.43
CA ASN A 295 1.93 0.00 -3.58
C ASN A 295 3.40 0.38 -3.74
N MET A 296 4.17 -0.55 -4.30
CA MET A 296 5.58 -0.37 -4.58
C MET A 296 5.93 -0.89 -5.96
N SER A 297 6.89 -0.27 -6.59
CA SER A 297 7.41 -0.66 -7.89
C SER A 297 8.92 -0.50 -7.90
N PHE A 298 9.60 -1.31 -8.71
CA PHE A 298 11.06 -1.32 -8.80
C PHE A 298 11.54 -1.40 -10.24
N ARG A 299 12.70 -0.79 -10.50
CA ARG A 299 13.51 -1.15 -11.66
C ARG A 299 13.99 -2.59 -11.45
N LYS A 300 13.65 -3.49 -12.39
CA LYS A 300 13.86 -4.93 -12.24
C LYS A 300 15.32 -5.28 -11.98
N GLU A 301 16.22 -4.70 -12.79
CA GLU A 301 17.66 -4.96 -12.72
C GLU A 301 18.22 -4.59 -11.35
N VAL A 302 17.88 -3.40 -10.84
CA VAL A 302 18.35 -2.93 -9.53
C VAL A 302 17.82 -3.83 -8.41
N LEU A 303 16.54 -4.23 -8.45
CA LEU A 303 15.99 -5.13 -7.41
C LEU A 303 16.67 -6.50 -7.43
N LEU A 304 17.02 -7.03 -8.61
CA LEU A 304 17.80 -8.27 -8.74
C LEU A 304 19.23 -8.12 -8.20
N GLU A 305 19.90 -7.01 -8.51
CA GLU A 305 21.26 -6.69 -8.00
C GLU A 305 21.29 -6.55 -6.48
N LEU A 306 20.23 -6.00 -5.89
CA LEU A 306 20.06 -5.91 -4.43
C LEU A 306 19.72 -7.26 -3.78
N GLY A 307 19.44 -8.30 -4.57
CA GLY A 307 19.17 -9.66 -4.10
C GLY A 307 17.69 -10.00 -3.90
N GLY A 308 16.77 -9.16 -4.41
CA GLY A 308 15.33 -9.33 -4.26
C GLY A 308 14.83 -9.15 -2.83
N PHE A 309 13.69 -9.73 -2.50
CA PHE A 309 13.08 -9.69 -1.17
C PHE A 309 13.67 -10.77 -0.25
N ASP A 310 14.05 -10.44 0.99
CA ASP A 310 14.55 -11.43 1.95
C ASP A 310 13.45 -12.42 2.38
N PRO A 311 13.55 -13.73 2.05
CA PRO A 311 12.55 -14.74 2.40
C PRO A 311 12.34 -14.97 3.91
N SER A 312 13.19 -14.37 4.75
CA SER A 312 13.10 -14.40 6.21
C SER A 312 12.15 -13.34 6.78
N LEU A 313 11.72 -12.38 5.95
CA LEU A 313 10.80 -11.29 6.27
C LEU A 313 9.44 -11.50 5.56
N GLY A 314 8.50 -10.60 5.85
CA GLY A 314 7.18 -10.60 5.23
C GLY A 314 6.21 -11.66 5.75
N ALA A 315 4.95 -11.56 5.32
CA ALA A 315 3.90 -12.48 5.73
C ALA A 315 4.22 -13.93 5.34
N GLY A 316 3.83 -14.91 6.17
CA GLY A 316 4.12 -16.33 5.96
C GLY A 316 5.52 -16.79 6.38
N SER A 317 6.44 -15.86 6.64
CA SER A 317 7.70 -16.12 7.35
C SER A 317 7.52 -15.92 8.87
N PRO A 318 8.45 -16.39 9.72
CA PRO A 318 8.49 -16.02 11.13
C PRO A 318 8.63 -14.51 11.37
N GLY A 319 9.22 -13.75 10.43
CA GLY A 319 9.39 -12.29 10.50
C GLY A 319 8.10 -11.50 10.35
N VAL A 320 7.05 -12.11 9.77
CA VAL A 320 5.65 -11.63 9.62
C VAL A 320 5.44 -10.24 8.97
N GLY A 321 6.50 -9.53 8.59
CA GLY A 321 6.48 -8.22 7.94
C GLY A 321 7.90 -7.67 7.75
N GLY A 322 8.01 -6.42 7.31
CA GLY A 322 9.27 -5.69 7.18
C GLY A 322 10.08 -5.98 5.91
N ASP A 323 9.56 -6.79 5.00
CA ASP A 323 10.13 -7.08 3.68
C ASP A 323 10.12 -5.85 2.76
N ASP A 324 9.05 -5.07 2.78
CA ASP A 324 8.97 -3.77 2.11
C ASP A 324 9.96 -2.75 2.71
N LEU A 325 10.01 -2.65 4.04
CA LEU A 325 10.94 -1.77 4.75
C LEU A 325 12.40 -2.07 4.43
N ALA A 326 12.77 -3.36 4.38
CA ALA A 326 14.11 -3.80 4.01
C ALA A 326 14.45 -3.38 2.58
N SER A 327 13.54 -3.62 1.64
CA SER A 327 13.73 -3.31 0.22
C SER A 327 13.88 -1.80 -0.01
N PHE A 328 13.04 -0.97 0.62
CA PHE A 328 13.16 0.49 0.50
C PHE A 328 14.46 1.02 1.13
N PHE A 329 14.83 0.48 2.29
CA PHE A 329 16.09 0.82 2.95
C PHE A 329 17.30 0.47 2.08
N GLU A 330 17.28 -0.68 1.41
CA GLU A 330 18.36 -1.14 0.53
C GLU A 330 18.51 -0.26 -0.70
N VAL A 331 17.41 0.09 -1.36
CA VAL A 331 17.42 1.02 -2.51
C VAL A 331 18.10 2.34 -2.13
N VAL A 332 17.66 2.97 -1.05
CA VAL A 332 18.23 4.25 -0.60
C VAL A 332 19.68 4.05 -0.13
N SER A 333 19.96 3.00 0.64
CA SER A 333 21.32 2.73 1.16
C SER A 333 22.34 2.38 0.08
N ALA A 334 21.89 1.89 -1.07
CA ALA A 334 22.72 1.62 -2.25
C ALA A 334 22.99 2.87 -3.09
N GLY A 335 22.42 4.03 -2.73
CA GLY A 335 22.64 5.30 -3.42
C GLY A 335 21.64 5.58 -4.56
N HIS A 336 20.60 4.78 -4.69
CA HIS A 336 19.51 5.06 -5.63
C HIS A 336 18.46 6.00 -5.02
N THR A 337 17.62 6.55 -5.89
CA THR A 337 16.48 7.39 -5.51
C THR A 337 15.21 6.55 -5.41
N LEU A 338 14.47 6.75 -4.33
CA LEU A 338 13.08 6.28 -4.16
C LEU A 338 12.13 7.47 -4.34
N VAL A 339 11.11 7.31 -5.17
CA VAL A 339 10.08 8.33 -5.42
C VAL A 339 8.76 7.89 -4.79
N TYR A 340 8.18 8.75 -3.95
CA TYR A 340 6.77 8.67 -3.60
C TYR A 340 5.95 9.45 -4.62
N GLU A 341 5.19 8.75 -5.46
CA GLU A 341 4.29 9.31 -6.48
C GLU A 341 2.84 9.25 -5.99
N PRO A 342 2.30 10.35 -5.43
CA PRO A 342 0.95 10.35 -4.87
C PRO A 342 -0.13 10.07 -5.93
N ALA A 343 0.11 10.34 -7.22
CA ALA A 343 -0.85 10.03 -8.28
C ALA A 343 -0.88 8.54 -8.67
N ALA A 344 0.07 7.72 -8.21
CA ALA A 344 -0.03 6.27 -8.29
C ALA A 344 -0.92 5.78 -7.13
N ILE A 345 -2.23 5.81 -7.31
CA ILE A 345 -3.22 5.59 -6.23
C ILE A 345 -3.68 4.13 -6.21
N ILE A 346 -3.78 3.58 -4.99
CA ILE A 346 -4.52 2.34 -4.73
C ILE A 346 -5.46 2.49 -3.52
N TYR A 347 -6.44 1.60 -3.44
CA TYR A 347 -7.43 1.50 -2.39
C TYR A 347 -7.31 0.14 -1.70
N HIS A 348 -6.91 0.14 -0.43
CA HIS A 348 -6.65 -1.08 0.32
C HIS A 348 -7.87 -1.46 1.17
N GLN A 349 -8.27 -2.72 1.13
CA GLN A 349 -9.31 -3.29 1.99
C GLN A 349 -8.78 -3.49 3.42
N HIS A 350 -9.06 -2.54 4.30
CA HIS A 350 -8.63 -2.61 5.69
C HIS A 350 -9.38 -3.67 6.49
N ARG A 351 -8.73 -4.19 7.54
CA ARG A 351 -9.35 -5.15 8.45
C ARG A 351 -10.56 -4.52 9.15
N ARG A 352 -11.73 -5.13 8.99
CA ARG A 352 -13.00 -4.70 9.61
C ARG A 352 -13.04 -5.02 11.11
N ASP A 353 -12.46 -6.15 11.50
CA ASP A 353 -12.49 -6.62 12.89
C ASP A 353 -11.34 -6.06 13.73
N TYR A 354 -11.67 -5.60 14.94
CA TYR A 354 -10.68 -5.07 15.86
C TYR A 354 -9.61 -6.10 16.27
N GLU A 355 -9.98 -7.38 16.39
CA GLU A 355 -9.00 -8.45 16.70
C GLU A 355 -7.99 -8.65 15.56
N ALA A 356 -8.46 -8.55 14.31
CA ALA A 356 -7.58 -8.62 13.15
C ALA A 356 -6.63 -7.41 13.10
N LEU A 357 -7.14 -6.20 13.39
CA LEU A 357 -6.30 -5.00 13.54
C LEU A 357 -5.25 -5.16 14.64
N ARG A 358 -5.63 -5.66 15.83
CA ARG A 358 -4.69 -5.92 16.94
C ARG A 358 -3.55 -6.85 16.52
N LYS A 359 -3.89 -7.95 15.83
CA LYS A 359 -2.90 -8.89 15.28
C LYS A 359 -2.00 -8.22 14.24
N GLN A 360 -2.57 -7.41 13.36
CA GLN A 360 -1.82 -6.66 12.34
C GLN A 360 -0.82 -5.68 12.97
N VAL A 361 -1.26 -4.85 13.92
CA VAL A 361 -0.39 -3.88 14.63
C VAL A 361 0.69 -4.59 15.46
N TYR A 362 0.37 -5.72 16.09
CA TYR A 362 1.37 -6.54 16.77
C TYR A 362 2.45 -7.06 15.80
N ASN A 363 2.04 -7.55 14.62
CA ASN A 363 2.94 -8.01 13.58
C ASN A 363 3.81 -6.88 13.00
N TYR A 364 3.29 -5.65 12.88
CA TYR A 364 4.10 -4.49 12.47
C TYR A 364 5.27 -4.25 13.42
N GLY A 365 5.07 -4.41 14.74
CA GLY A 365 6.16 -4.34 15.71
C GLY A 365 7.23 -5.42 15.50
N ILE A 366 6.81 -6.66 15.26
CA ILE A 366 7.73 -7.77 14.95
C ILE A 366 8.50 -7.47 13.66
N GLY A 367 7.79 -7.10 12.59
CA GLY A 367 8.36 -6.81 11.27
C GLY A 367 9.37 -5.67 11.31
N LEU A 368 9.06 -4.57 12.00
CA LEU A 368 9.96 -3.42 12.16
C LEU A 368 11.30 -3.84 12.76
N THR A 369 11.28 -4.60 13.85
CA THR A 369 12.53 -5.00 14.52
C THR A 369 13.21 -6.20 13.87
N ALA A 370 12.47 -7.04 13.15
CA ALA A 370 13.04 -8.07 12.26
C ALA A 370 13.85 -7.42 11.12
N TYR A 371 13.29 -6.39 10.46
CA TYR A 371 13.96 -5.56 9.47
C TYR A 371 15.21 -4.88 10.07
N LEU A 372 15.09 -4.19 11.21
CA LEU A 372 16.26 -3.56 11.84
C LEU A 372 17.35 -4.59 12.17
N THR A 373 16.96 -5.78 12.64
CA THR A 373 17.89 -6.89 12.89
C THR A 373 18.59 -7.34 11.62
N LYS A 374 17.87 -7.50 10.49
CA LYS A 374 18.47 -7.75 9.18
C LYS A 374 19.55 -6.71 8.87
N THR A 375 19.20 -5.42 8.92
CA THR A 375 20.15 -4.36 8.55
C THR A 375 21.42 -4.38 9.38
N ILE A 376 21.32 -4.70 10.68
CA ILE A 376 22.48 -4.86 11.59
C ILE A 376 23.31 -6.08 11.21
N LEU A 377 22.67 -7.21 10.90
CA LEU A 377 23.37 -8.44 10.52
C LEU A 377 24.08 -8.33 9.17
N ASP A 378 23.53 -7.54 8.24
CA ASP A 378 24.19 -7.26 6.94
C ASP A 378 25.40 -6.34 7.12
N LYS A 379 25.32 -5.36 8.02
CA LYS A 379 26.41 -4.43 8.32
C LYS A 379 26.48 -4.12 9.83
N PRO A 380 27.30 -4.87 10.59
CA PRO A 380 27.37 -4.76 12.05
C PRO A 380 27.67 -3.35 12.59
N SER A 381 28.37 -2.51 11.82
CA SER A 381 28.64 -1.12 12.20
C SER A 381 27.36 -0.27 12.39
N ARG A 382 26.23 -0.68 11.80
CA ARG A 382 24.92 -0.02 11.99
C ARG A 382 24.38 -0.17 13.41
N ALA A 383 24.81 -1.18 14.16
CA ALA A 383 24.40 -1.37 15.55
C ALA A 383 24.79 -0.16 16.42
N LEU A 384 26.00 0.37 16.24
CA LEU A 384 26.45 1.55 16.98
C LEU A 384 25.63 2.79 16.64
N PHE A 385 25.27 2.97 15.37
CA PHE A 385 24.40 4.06 14.95
C PHE A 385 23.03 3.96 15.61
N LEU A 386 22.37 2.80 15.51
CA LEU A 386 21.04 2.59 16.09
C LEU A 386 21.05 2.71 17.61
N ALA A 387 22.10 2.24 18.29
CA ALA A 387 22.26 2.42 19.73
C ALA A 387 22.32 3.90 20.11
N ARG A 388 23.04 4.73 19.35
CA ARG A 388 23.11 6.20 19.58
C ARG A 388 21.78 6.89 19.34
N GLN A 389 20.92 6.35 18.46
CA GLN A 389 19.60 6.89 18.19
C GLN A 389 18.49 6.29 19.09
N PHE A 390 18.82 5.41 20.04
CA PHE A 390 17.83 4.65 20.81
C PHE A 390 16.74 5.52 21.46
N PHE A 391 17.12 6.56 22.20
CA PHE A 391 16.17 7.46 22.85
C PHE A 391 15.34 8.27 21.86
N ARG A 392 15.90 8.62 20.69
CA ARG A 392 15.16 9.28 19.60
C ARG A 392 14.15 8.31 18.97
N GLY A 393 14.50 7.04 18.83
CA GLY A 393 13.56 5.98 18.43
C GLY A 393 12.41 5.82 19.43
N LEU A 394 12.70 5.83 20.74
CA LEU A 394 11.66 5.80 21.77
C LEU A 394 10.75 7.02 21.70
N TYR A 395 11.32 8.22 21.52
CA TYR A 395 10.52 9.44 21.33
C TYR A 395 9.68 9.38 20.05
N HIS A 396 10.23 8.90 18.93
CA HIS A 396 9.46 8.70 17.69
C HIS A 396 8.27 7.75 17.88
N MET A 397 8.39 6.77 18.76
CA MET A 397 7.33 5.79 19.02
C MET A 397 6.28 6.26 20.03
N PHE A 398 6.71 6.90 21.12
CA PHE A 398 5.83 7.23 22.25
C PHE A 398 5.56 8.71 22.45
N GLY A 399 6.37 9.59 21.85
CA GLY A 399 6.19 11.04 21.97
C GLY A 399 4.87 11.47 21.37
N ALA A 400 4.05 12.20 22.14
CA ALA A 400 2.75 12.69 21.68
C ALA A 400 2.89 13.63 20.46
N SER A 401 3.96 14.42 20.41
CA SER A 401 4.31 15.31 19.30
C SER A 401 5.17 14.65 18.21
N SER A 402 5.40 13.34 18.28
CA SER A 402 6.15 12.65 17.22
C SER A 402 5.35 12.59 15.93
N PRO A 403 6.01 12.61 14.75
CA PRO A 403 5.32 12.47 13.46
C PRO A 403 4.44 11.23 13.35
N LYS A 404 4.76 10.15 14.09
CA LYS A 404 3.98 8.91 14.13
C LYS A 404 2.67 9.05 14.91
N ASN A 405 2.64 9.88 15.95
CA ASN A 405 1.50 9.96 16.86
C ASN A 405 0.59 11.17 16.59
N GLN A 406 1.00 12.12 15.74
CA GLN A 406 0.26 13.35 15.46
C GLN A 406 -1.17 13.14 14.91
N ASN A 407 -1.41 12.00 14.24
CA ASN A 407 -2.73 11.67 13.64
C ASN A 407 -3.67 10.94 14.61
N LYS A 408 -3.21 10.57 15.81
CA LYS A 408 -4.01 9.79 16.78
C LYS A 408 -4.95 10.72 17.54
N LYS A 409 -6.26 10.53 17.36
CA LYS A 409 -7.29 11.29 18.07
C LYS A 409 -7.53 10.71 19.46
N ALA A 410 -8.30 11.42 20.30
CA ALA A 410 -8.62 10.99 21.67
C ALA A 410 -9.33 9.62 21.75
N ASN A 411 -9.98 9.18 20.67
CA ASN A 411 -10.65 7.88 20.59
C ASN A 411 -9.75 6.74 20.08
N TYR A 412 -8.45 6.98 19.86
CA TYR A 412 -7.51 5.97 19.41
C TYR A 412 -7.17 4.97 20.56
N PRO A 413 -7.24 3.64 20.34
CA PRO A 413 -6.95 2.68 21.40
C PRO A 413 -5.46 2.62 21.75
N LEU A 414 -5.09 3.17 22.91
CA LEU A 414 -3.69 3.21 23.38
C LEU A 414 -3.04 1.82 23.52
N GLU A 415 -3.85 0.78 23.68
CA GLU A 415 -3.34 -0.59 23.72
C GLU A 415 -2.71 -1.05 22.41
N LEU A 416 -3.11 -0.50 21.26
CA LEU A 416 -2.49 -0.83 19.97
C LEU A 416 -1.02 -0.42 19.94
N ALA A 417 -0.68 0.76 20.50
CA ALA A 417 0.71 1.20 20.63
C ALA A 417 1.51 0.27 21.56
N ARG A 418 0.89 -0.23 22.64
CA ARG A 418 1.54 -1.22 23.54
C ARG A 418 1.73 -2.56 22.85
N LEU A 419 0.77 -3.01 22.04
CA LEU A 419 0.87 -4.26 21.28
C LEU A 419 2.01 -4.19 20.26
N GLU A 420 2.08 -3.10 19.48
CA GLU A 420 3.19 -2.87 18.57
C GLU A 420 4.53 -2.98 19.30
N PHE A 421 4.70 -2.24 20.40
CA PHE A 421 5.92 -2.28 21.20
C PHE A 421 6.23 -3.67 21.75
N ARG A 422 5.23 -4.45 22.17
CA ARG A 422 5.42 -5.84 22.60
C ARG A 422 5.87 -6.73 21.44
N GLY A 423 5.38 -6.51 20.23
CA GLY A 423 5.82 -7.21 19.03
C GLY A 423 7.31 -6.98 18.73
N MET A 424 7.80 -5.75 18.98
CA MET A 424 9.19 -5.38 18.73
C MET A 424 10.23 -6.23 19.49
N PHE A 425 9.88 -6.79 20.65
CA PHE A 425 10.81 -7.67 21.37
C PHE A 425 11.03 -9.03 20.68
N LEU A 426 10.09 -9.45 19.82
CA LEU A 426 10.18 -10.74 19.14
C LEU A 426 10.84 -10.67 17.77
N GLY A 427 10.94 -9.48 17.15
CA GLY A 427 11.48 -9.31 15.80
C GLY A 427 12.87 -9.92 15.58
N PRO A 428 13.87 -9.70 16.46
CA PRO A 428 15.20 -10.28 16.28
C PRO A 428 15.19 -11.81 16.26
N LEU A 429 14.45 -12.43 17.19
CA LEU A 429 14.30 -13.89 17.26
C LEU A 429 13.50 -14.42 16.06
N ALA A 430 12.46 -13.70 15.65
CA ALA A 430 11.65 -13.99 14.48
C ALA A 430 12.51 -13.99 13.21
N TYR A 431 13.31 -12.96 12.99
CA TYR A 431 14.22 -12.88 11.84
C TYR A 431 15.22 -14.04 11.83
N TRP A 432 15.86 -14.33 12.97
CA TRP A 432 16.80 -15.46 13.07
C TRP A 432 16.14 -16.81 12.74
N ARG A 433 14.91 -17.05 13.24
CA ARG A 433 14.13 -18.24 12.90
C ARG A 433 13.78 -18.27 11.41
N GLY A 434 13.42 -17.13 10.83
CA GLY A 434 13.19 -16.95 9.40
C GLY A 434 14.40 -17.35 8.58
N ARG A 435 15.59 -16.84 8.91
CA ARG A 435 16.85 -17.16 8.22
C ARG A 435 17.21 -18.63 8.30
N LYS A 436 16.98 -19.28 9.46
CA LYS A 436 17.17 -20.74 9.61
C LYS A 436 16.19 -21.53 8.73
N ARG A 437 14.94 -21.10 8.63
CA ARG A 437 13.94 -21.73 7.77
C ARG A 437 14.28 -21.53 6.29
N ALA A 438 14.74 -20.33 5.92
CA ALA A 438 15.04 -19.98 4.54
C ALA A 438 16.24 -20.71 3.96
N LYS A 439 17.19 -21.14 4.82
CA LYS A 439 18.37 -21.95 4.47
C LYS A 439 18.09 -23.45 4.36
N LYS A 440 16.95 -23.95 4.84
CA LYS A 440 16.64 -25.37 4.71
C LYS A 440 16.28 -25.64 3.24
N PRO A 441 16.98 -26.56 2.55
CA PRO A 441 16.50 -27.03 1.26
C PRO A 441 15.11 -27.61 1.46
N THR A 442 14.16 -27.09 0.70
CA THR A 442 12.83 -27.67 0.58
C THR A 442 12.94 -28.86 -0.36
N SER A 443 12.06 -29.85 -0.23
CA SER A 443 12.09 -31.10 -1.01
C SER A 443 11.87 -30.94 -2.53
N LEU A 444 12.06 -29.74 -3.07
CA LEU A 444 11.90 -29.34 -4.48
C LEU A 444 13.06 -28.43 -4.97
N ASP A 445 14.15 -28.28 -4.20
CA ASP A 445 15.33 -27.50 -4.62
C ASP A 445 16.27 -28.31 -5.54
N LEU A 446 15.73 -28.81 -6.66
CA LEU A 446 16.52 -29.20 -7.84
C LEU A 446 15.80 -28.70 -9.10
N PRO A 447 16.49 -27.91 -9.93
CA PRO A 447 16.46 -28.13 -11.36
C PRO A 447 17.82 -28.72 -11.72
N GLU A 448 17.99 -30.02 -11.50
CA GLU A 448 18.80 -30.80 -12.43
C GLU A 448 17.95 -31.02 -13.68
N SER A 449 18.58 -30.82 -14.82
CA SER A 449 18.01 -30.92 -16.16
C SER A 449 17.00 -32.05 -16.32
N SER A 450 15.91 -31.76 -17.02
CA SER A 450 14.82 -32.65 -17.48
C SER A 450 13.63 -32.83 -16.53
N SER A 451 12.57 -32.04 -16.73
CA SER A 451 11.25 -32.51 -17.23
C SER A 451 10.14 -31.47 -16.98
N LYS A 452 9.64 -30.92 -18.09
CA LYS A 452 8.35 -30.18 -18.26
C LYS A 452 8.04 -29.09 -17.24
N THR A 453 8.65 -27.93 -17.44
CA THR A 453 8.04 -26.63 -17.13
C THR A 453 6.66 -26.57 -17.79
N VAL A 454 5.58 -26.52 -17.00
CA VAL A 454 4.27 -26.12 -17.52
C VAL A 454 4.24 -24.60 -17.56
N VAL A 455 4.98 -24.02 -18.50
CA VAL A 455 4.63 -22.72 -19.07
C VAL A 455 3.57 -23.04 -20.11
N LYS A 456 2.30 -22.91 -19.75
CA LYS A 456 1.23 -22.89 -20.75
C LYS A 456 1.15 -21.47 -21.28
N ASP A 457 1.92 -21.21 -22.34
CA ASP A 457 1.64 -20.07 -23.20
C ASP A 457 0.30 -20.32 -23.89
N PHE A 458 -0.65 -19.40 -23.68
CA PHE A 458 -1.98 -19.45 -24.28
C PHE A 458 -1.89 -18.93 -25.72
N SER A 459 -1.88 -19.83 -26.69
CA SER A 459 -2.04 -19.51 -28.12
C SER A 459 -3.49 -19.14 -28.45
#